data_AF-A0A3M1BYZ1-F1
#
_entry.id   AF-A0A3M1BYZ1-F1
#
_cell.length_a   1.000
_cell.length_b   1.000
_cell.length_c   1.000
_cell.angle_alpha   90.00
_cell.angle_beta   90.00
_cell.angle_gamma   90.00
#
_symmetry.space_group_name_H-M   'P 1'
#
loop_
_entity.id
_entity.type
_entity.pdbx_description
1 polymer ?
#
loop_
_entity_poly.entity_id
_entity_poly.type
_entity_poly.pdbx_seq_one_letter_code
_entity_poly.pdbx_strand_id
1 'polypeptide(L)'
;MSEFKDVNQERGKHAETIIRNHILFSMGAGVIPLPVVDIFAVSASQLDMIRQLCKVYDQDFSESQGKAIVSSLTTATLARLGAGSLAKLIPLVGSFVGSVTNAVLAGASTYALGHVFKIHFETGGTILDFDTKRLKKLYDEQFEKGKKVAEELRKQQEAKRKAAQEAAPVPTTPGETSDENPDPTTVVDKLKELAELKKEGIISDEEFEKMKKKLIGE
;
A
#
# COMPACT_ATOMS: atom_id res chain seq x y z
N MET A 1 -13.58 -21.46 32.75
CA MET A 1 -13.34 -19.99 32.66
C MET A 1 -11.98 -19.66 32.01
N SER A 2 -10.92 -20.46 32.19
CA SER A 2 -9.62 -20.23 31.51
C SER A 2 -9.66 -20.52 30.02
N GLU A 3 -10.25 -21.65 29.60
CA GLU A 3 -10.32 -22.04 28.17
C GLU A 3 -10.99 -20.97 27.29
N PHE A 4 -12.06 -20.32 27.76
CA PHE A 4 -12.72 -19.24 27.01
C PHE A 4 -11.83 -17.99 26.87
N LYS A 5 -10.99 -17.72 27.86
CA LYS A 5 -10.04 -16.59 27.86
C LYS A 5 -8.87 -16.89 26.92
N ASP A 6 -8.42 -18.14 26.87
CA ASP A 6 -7.34 -18.61 26.00
C ASP A 6 -7.76 -18.60 24.52
N VAL A 7 -8.98 -19.03 24.20
CA VAL A 7 -9.52 -18.99 22.82
C VAL A 7 -9.66 -17.56 22.32
N ASN A 8 -10.20 -16.64 23.13
CA ASN A 8 -10.28 -15.23 22.74
C ASN A 8 -8.90 -14.58 22.62
N GLN A 9 -7.93 -15.00 23.43
CA GLN A 9 -6.56 -14.52 23.31
C GLN A 9 -5.90 -15.01 22.01
N GLU A 10 -6.12 -16.25 21.59
CA GLU A 10 -5.65 -16.75 20.29
C GLU A 10 -6.30 -16.03 19.11
N ARG A 11 -7.64 -15.92 19.11
CA ARG A 11 -8.39 -15.17 18.10
C ARG A 11 -7.91 -13.73 18.00
N GLY A 12 -7.69 -13.08 19.15
CA GLY A 12 -7.17 -11.71 19.23
C GLY A 12 -5.78 -11.54 18.62
N LYS A 13 -4.88 -12.54 18.75
CA LYS A 13 -3.55 -12.55 18.10
C LYS A 13 -3.65 -12.76 16.60
N HIS A 14 -4.54 -13.65 16.16
CA HIS A 14 -4.77 -13.89 14.73
C HIS A 14 -5.36 -12.65 14.05
N ALA A 15 -6.37 -12.03 14.66
CA ALA A 15 -6.92 -10.75 14.22
C ALA A 15 -5.85 -9.66 14.11
N GLU A 16 -4.95 -9.55 15.10
CA GLU A 16 -3.85 -8.58 15.07
C GLU A 16 -2.91 -8.78 13.88
N THR A 17 -2.62 -10.04 13.54
CA THR A 17 -1.75 -10.39 12.40
C THR A 17 -2.39 -9.96 11.08
N ILE A 18 -3.69 -10.23 10.91
CA ILE A 18 -4.46 -9.82 9.74
C ILE A 18 -4.44 -8.29 9.60
N ILE A 19 -4.72 -7.57 10.69
CA ILE A 19 -4.73 -6.10 10.72
C ILE A 19 -3.36 -5.53 10.37
N ARG A 20 -2.29 -6.06 10.97
CA ARG A 20 -0.91 -5.62 10.71
C ARG A 20 -0.50 -5.79 9.24
N ASN A 21 -0.86 -6.91 8.63
CA ASN A 21 -0.57 -7.15 7.22
C ASN A 21 -1.28 -6.15 6.30
N HIS A 22 -2.54 -5.84 6.59
CA HIS A 22 -3.32 -4.86 5.83
C HIS A 22 -2.82 -3.43 6.04
N ILE A 23 -2.31 -3.08 7.22
CA ILE A 23 -1.64 -1.79 7.46
C ILE A 23 -0.39 -1.67 6.60
N LEU A 24 0.46 -2.71 6.58
CA LEU A 24 1.66 -2.70 5.74
C LEU A 24 1.31 -2.61 4.25
N PHE A 25 0.27 -3.32 3.83
CA PHE A 25 -0.25 -3.23 2.47
C PHE A 25 -0.77 -1.82 2.15
N SER A 26 -1.59 -1.22 3.02
CA SER A 26 -2.16 0.12 2.77
C SER A 26 -1.13 1.25 2.82
N MET A 27 -0.06 1.07 3.59
CA MET A 27 1.09 1.97 3.59
C MET A 27 1.96 1.84 2.33
N GLY A 28 1.88 0.69 1.64
CA GLY A 28 2.74 0.33 0.51
C GLY A 28 2.02 0.12 -0.83
N ALA A 29 0.69 0.21 -0.88
CA ALA A 29 -0.11 0.03 -2.08
C ALA A 29 0.13 1.20 -3.05
N GLY A 30 1.23 1.09 -3.78
CA GLY A 30 1.69 1.94 -4.87
C GLY A 30 2.73 1.22 -5.75
N VAL A 31 2.73 -0.13 -5.75
CA VAL A 31 3.73 -0.95 -6.47
C VAL A 31 3.17 -1.59 -7.75
N ILE A 32 1.92 -1.31 -8.14
CA ILE A 32 1.34 -1.82 -9.39
C ILE A 32 0.82 -0.62 -10.21
N PRO A 33 1.38 -0.32 -11.39
CA PRO A 33 1.02 0.86 -12.18
C PRO A 33 -0.22 0.59 -13.06
N LEU A 34 -1.38 0.29 -12.46
CA LEU A 34 -2.63 0.05 -13.21
C LEU A 34 -3.85 0.75 -12.55
N PRO A 35 -4.28 1.92 -13.08
CA PRO A 35 -5.31 2.78 -12.49
C PRO A 35 -6.70 2.15 -12.27
N VAL A 36 -7.06 1.14 -13.07
CA VAL A 36 -8.39 0.48 -13.02
C VAL A 36 -8.40 -0.69 -12.02
N VAL A 37 -7.25 -1.33 -11.80
CA VAL A 37 -7.10 -2.40 -10.81
C VAL A 37 -7.14 -1.81 -9.40
N ASP A 38 -6.56 -0.61 -9.21
CA ASP A 38 -6.43 0.02 -7.89
C ASP A 38 -7.76 0.27 -7.16
N ILE A 39 -8.82 0.74 -7.83
CA ILE A 39 -10.09 1.04 -7.13
C ILE A 39 -10.83 -0.24 -6.67
N PHE A 40 -10.86 -1.26 -7.53
CA PHE A 40 -11.46 -2.54 -7.19
C PHE A 40 -10.58 -3.34 -6.22
N ALA A 41 -9.26 -3.29 -6.35
CA ALA A 41 -8.30 -3.97 -5.47
C ALA A 41 -8.22 -3.31 -4.08
N VAL A 42 -8.30 -1.99 -3.96
CA VAL A 42 -8.32 -1.29 -2.67
C VAL A 42 -9.63 -1.59 -1.93
N SER A 43 -10.76 -1.59 -2.64
CA SER A 43 -12.06 -1.99 -2.08
C SER A 43 -12.05 -3.46 -1.67
N ALA A 44 -11.43 -4.33 -2.47
CA ALA A 44 -11.27 -5.74 -2.17
C ALA A 44 -10.35 -5.97 -0.96
N SER A 45 -9.27 -5.21 -0.80
CA SER A 45 -8.35 -5.34 0.33
C SER A 45 -9.00 -4.94 1.65
N GLN A 46 -9.74 -3.83 1.69
CA GLN A 46 -10.46 -3.43 2.91
C GLN A 46 -11.58 -4.41 3.29
N LEU A 47 -12.30 -4.95 2.30
CA LEU A 47 -13.32 -5.97 2.54
C LEU A 47 -12.73 -7.33 2.89
N ASP A 48 -11.54 -7.66 2.38
CA ASP A 48 -10.84 -8.90 2.69
C ASP A 48 -10.36 -8.92 4.14
N MET A 49 -9.81 -7.81 4.64
CA MET A 49 -9.50 -7.66 6.06
C MET A 49 -10.73 -7.97 6.93
N ILE A 50 -11.88 -7.36 6.61
CA ILE A 50 -13.13 -7.55 7.36
C ILE A 50 -13.60 -9.00 7.26
N ARG A 51 -13.56 -9.59 6.07
CA ARG A 51 -13.93 -11.00 5.85
C ARG A 51 -13.06 -11.96 6.65
N GLN A 52 -11.75 -11.72 6.69
CA GLN A 52 -10.82 -12.52 7.49
C GLN A 52 -11.11 -12.35 8.99
N LEU A 53 -11.41 -11.13 9.46
CA LEU A 53 -11.82 -10.90 10.84
C LEU A 53 -13.13 -11.63 11.17
N CYS A 54 -14.14 -11.59 10.28
CA CYS A 54 -15.37 -12.37 10.46
C CYS A 54 -15.07 -13.86 10.63
N LYS A 55 -14.18 -14.44 9.82
CA LYS A 55 -13.76 -15.84 9.97
C LYS A 55 -13.06 -16.13 11.29
N VAL A 56 -12.23 -15.22 11.79
CA VAL A 56 -11.52 -15.40 13.09
C VAL A 56 -12.51 -15.47 14.26
N TYR A 57 -13.60 -14.72 14.18
CA TYR A 57 -14.62 -14.64 15.24
C TYR A 57 -15.89 -15.45 14.93
N ASP A 58 -15.83 -16.35 13.94
CA ASP A 58 -16.94 -17.20 13.51
C ASP A 58 -18.24 -16.41 13.22
N GLN A 59 -18.10 -15.26 12.56
CA GLN A 59 -19.19 -14.39 12.14
C GLN A 59 -19.50 -14.55 10.65
N ASP A 60 -20.79 -14.44 10.29
CA ASP A 60 -21.21 -14.41 8.90
C ASP A 60 -20.79 -13.08 8.24
N PHE A 61 -19.98 -13.19 7.18
CA PHE A 61 -19.59 -12.02 6.39
C PHE A 61 -20.71 -11.62 5.43
N SER A 62 -21.13 -10.36 5.50
CA SER A 62 -22.02 -9.75 4.52
C SER A 62 -21.28 -8.65 3.76
N GLU A 63 -21.12 -8.83 2.45
CA GLU A 63 -20.40 -7.87 1.62
C GLU A 63 -21.10 -6.50 1.57
N SER A 64 -22.43 -6.49 1.51
CA SER A 64 -23.21 -5.24 1.49
C SER A 64 -23.06 -4.45 2.79
N GLN A 65 -23.11 -5.13 3.95
CA GLN A 65 -22.93 -4.50 5.25
C GLN A 65 -21.47 -4.06 5.46
N GLY A 66 -20.51 -4.91 5.11
CA GLY A 66 -19.09 -4.58 5.15
C GLY A 66 -18.78 -3.31 4.35
N LYS A 67 -19.29 -3.20 3.11
CA LYS A 67 -19.15 -2.00 2.27
C LYS A 67 -19.78 -0.76 2.90
N ALA A 68 -20.99 -0.88 3.46
CA ALA A 68 -21.68 0.22 4.11
C ALA A 68 -20.90 0.74 5.33
N ILE A 69 -20.39 -0.17 6.16
CA ILE A 69 -19.59 0.17 7.33
C ILE A 69 -18.29 0.86 6.92
N VAL A 70 -17.53 0.26 6.00
CA VAL A 70 -16.28 0.84 5.47
C VAL A 70 -16.54 2.24 4.93
N SER A 71 -17.53 2.39 4.05
CA SER A 71 -17.90 3.68 3.47
C SER A 71 -18.21 4.71 4.57
N SER A 72 -19.01 4.36 5.57
CA SER A 72 -19.40 5.30 6.62
C SER A 72 -18.21 5.79 7.47
N LEU A 73 -17.29 4.89 7.84
CA LEU A 73 -16.14 5.20 8.68
C LEU A 73 -15.03 5.92 7.89
N THR A 74 -14.79 5.49 6.65
CA THR A 74 -13.82 6.14 5.76
C THR A 74 -14.29 7.53 5.35
N THR A 75 -15.56 7.71 4.96
CA THR A 75 -16.12 9.04 4.66
C THR A 75 -16.08 9.95 5.89
N ALA A 76 -16.35 9.42 7.09
CA ALA A 76 -16.20 10.18 8.33
C ALA A 76 -14.73 10.60 8.61
N THR A 77 -13.76 9.80 8.18
CA THR A 77 -12.33 10.12 8.28
C THR A 77 -11.95 11.23 7.31
N LEU A 78 -12.38 11.11 6.05
CA LEU A 78 -12.16 12.14 5.03
C LEU A 78 -12.79 13.48 5.41
N ALA A 79 -14.02 13.47 5.95
CA ALA A 79 -14.69 14.66 6.44
C ALA A 79 -13.90 15.37 7.56
N ARG A 80 -13.26 14.61 8.47
CA ARG A 80 -12.41 15.16 9.55
C ARG A 80 -11.08 15.70 9.06
N LEU A 81 -10.49 15.08 8.05
CA LEU A 81 -9.26 15.57 7.41
C LEU A 81 -9.49 16.85 6.60
N GLY A 82 -10.75 17.24 6.41
CA GLY A 82 -11.16 18.59 6.04
C GLY A 82 -11.54 18.73 4.57
N ALA A 83 -12.74 19.28 4.36
CA ALA A 83 -13.20 19.84 3.09
C ALA A 83 -12.27 20.95 2.52
N GLY A 84 -11.28 21.42 3.30
CA GLY A 84 -10.30 22.44 2.89
C GLY A 84 -9.25 22.00 1.87
N SER A 85 -9.12 20.70 1.58
CA SER A 85 -8.21 20.19 0.52
C SER A 85 -8.92 19.63 -0.72
N LEU A 86 -10.26 19.53 -0.71
CA LEU A 86 -11.02 19.16 -1.91
C LEU A 86 -10.98 20.26 -2.98
N ALA A 87 -10.60 21.49 -2.62
CA ALA A 87 -10.28 22.56 -3.58
C ALA A 87 -9.05 22.25 -4.46
N LYS A 88 -8.34 21.12 -4.24
CA LYS A 88 -7.27 20.60 -5.11
C LYS A 88 -7.74 19.47 -6.05
N LEU A 89 -9.05 19.34 -6.27
CA LEU A 89 -9.64 18.61 -7.42
C LEU A 89 -9.35 19.30 -8.78
N ILE A 90 -8.29 20.11 -8.87
CA ILE A 90 -7.77 20.64 -10.14
C ILE A 90 -6.86 19.57 -10.75
N PRO A 91 -7.09 19.11 -11.99
CA PRO A 91 -6.69 17.78 -12.46
C PRO A 91 -5.20 17.58 -12.77
N LEU A 92 -4.29 18.48 -12.35
CA LEU A 92 -2.90 18.45 -12.83
C LEU A 92 -1.80 18.96 -11.88
N VAL A 93 -2.10 19.36 -10.64
CA VAL A 93 -1.06 19.92 -9.73
C VAL A 93 -1.16 19.35 -8.32
N GLY A 94 -0.22 18.49 -7.95
CA GLY A 94 -0.10 17.99 -6.57
C GLY A 94 1.00 16.94 -6.33
N SER A 95 1.86 16.68 -7.32
CA SER A 95 2.92 15.68 -7.25
C SER A 95 3.80 15.86 -6.00
N PHE A 96 3.80 14.85 -5.12
CA PHE A 96 4.80 14.60 -4.07
C PHE A 96 4.83 15.43 -2.77
N VAL A 97 3.93 16.39 -2.54
CA VAL A 97 3.90 17.11 -1.26
C VAL A 97 3.15 16.28 -0.20
N GLY A 98 3.76 15.21 0.34
CA GLY A 98 3.22 14.48 1.51
C GLY A 98 3.25 12.95 1.47
N SER A 99 4.14 12.30 0.71
CA SER A 99 4.19 10.82 0.58
C SER A 99 4.26 10.08 1.91
N VAL A 100 5.04 10.59 2.88
CA VAL A 100 5.15 10.03 4.23
C VAL A 100 3.84 10.18 5.01
N THR A 101 3.24 11.37 4.98
CA THR A 101 2.00 11.66 5.68
C THR A 101 0.85 10.82 5.13
N ASN A 102 0.78 10.64 3.80
CA ASN A 102 -0.26 9.83 3.18
C ASN A 102 -0.16 8.35 3.57
N ALA A 103 1.06 7.77 3.57
CA ALA A 103 1.27 6.39 4.00
C ALA A 103 0.87 6.20 5.47
N VAL A 104 1.27 7.11 6.36
CA VAL A 104 0.89 7.06 7.79
C VAL A 104 -0.61 7.18 7.97
N LEU A 105 -1.28 8.10 7.27
CA LEU A 105 -2.73 8.26 7.34
C LEU A 105 -3.49 7.04 6.79
N ALA A 106 -3.02 6.45 5.69
CA ALA A 106 -3.58 5.22 5.13
C ALA A 106 -3.44 4.04 6.10
N GLY A 107 -2.25 3.88 6.69
CA GLY A 107 -2.00 2.89 7.73
C GLY A 107 -2.86 3.11 8.98
N ALA A 108 -2.99 4.36 9.44
CA ALA A 108 -3.81 4.72 10.60
C ALA A 108 -5.29 4.43 10.40
N SER A 109 -5.82 4.75 9.21
CA SER A 109 -7.21 4.45 8.82
C SER A 109 -7.47 2.94 8.82
N THR A 110 -6.54 2.18 8.25
CA THR A 110 -6.63 0.70 8.19
C THR A 110 -6.58 0.08 9.58
N TYR A 111 -5.66 0.56 10.43
CA TYR A 111 -5.56 0.16 11.83
C TYR A 111 -6.86 0.44 12.59
N ALA A 112 -7.40 1.65 12.44
CA ALA A 112 -8.63 2.06 13.13
C ALA A 112 -9.80 1.15 12.76
N LEU A 113 -10.00 0.94 11.46
CA LEU A 113 -11.07 0.10 10.95
C LEU A 113 -10.95 -1.34 11.48
N GLY A 114 -9.77 -1.95 11.33
CA GLY A 114 -9.53 -3.32 11.79
C GLY A 114 -9.77 -3.51 13.29
N HIS A 115 -9.29 -2.57 14.12
CA HIS A 115 -9.48 -2.64 15.57
C HIS A 115 -10.92 -2.41 16.02
N VAL A 116 -11.68 -1.56 15.33
CA VAL A 116 -13.11 -1.39 15.64
C VAL A 116 -13.85 -2.71 15.40
N PHE A 117 -13.60 -3.39 14.27
CA PHE A 117 -14.18 -4.72 14.01
C PHE A 117 -13.73 -5.76 15.02
N LYS A 118 -12.43 -5.80 15.34
CA LYS A 118 -11.86 -6.70 16.34
C LYS A 118 -12.57 -6.56 17.69
N ILE A 119 -12.64 -5.33 18.22
CA ILE A 119 -13.27 -5.04 19.51
C ILE A 119 -14.77 -5.37 19.46
N HIS A 120 -15.46 -4.98 18.39
CA HIS A 120 -16.88 -5.26 18.21
C HIS A 120 -17.17 -6.76 18.29
N PHE A 121 -16.41 -7.59 17.57
CA PHE A 121 -16.55 -9.04 17.59
C PHE A 121 -16.11 -9.67 18.92
N GLU A 122 -15.06 -9.17 19.56
CA GLU A 122 -14.63 -9.61 20.91
C GLU A 122 -15.70 -9.35 21.99
N THR A 123 -16.52 -8.31 21.81
CA THR A 123 -17.66 -8.01 22.68
C THR A 123 -18.93 -8.80 22.33
N GLY A 124 -18.87 -9.70 21.36
CA GLY A 124 -20.00 -10.53 20.91
C GLY A 124 -20.92 -9.86 19.89
N GLY A 125 -20.50 -8.74 19.31
CA GLY A 125 -21.21 -8.11 18.19
C GLY A 125 -21.04 -8.89 16.89
N THR A 126 -21.90 -8.60 15.93
CA THR A 126 -21.95 -9.21 14.60
C THR A 126 -21.78 -8.15 13.52
N ILE A 127 -21.72 -8.52 12.23
CA ILE A 127 -21.70 -7.52 11.17
C ILE A 127 -23.05 -6.78 11.04
N LEU A 128 -24.14 -7.39 11.52
CA LEU A 128 -25.52 -6.89 11.36
C LEU A 128 -25.90 -5.84 12.41
N ASP A 129 -25.26 -5.87 13.58
CA ASP A 129 -25.50 -4.94 14.69
C ASP A 129 -24.43 -3.83 14.79
N PHE A 130 -23.64 -3.67 13.73
CA PHE A 130 -22.54 -2.72 13.68
C PHE A 130 -23.05 -1.27 13.61
N ASP A 131 -23.13 -0.61 14.76
CA ASP A 131 -23.57 0.79 14.85
C ASP A 131 -22.39 1.75 14.64
N THR A 132 -22.29 2.26 13.41
CA THR A 132 -21.23 3.17 12.98
C THR A 132 -21.25 4.51 13.74
N LYS A 133 -22.39 4.93 14.29
CA LYS A 133 -22.49 6.16 15.11
C LYS A 133 -21.90 5.93 16.50
N ARG A 134 -22.18 4.77 17.11
CA ARG A 134 -21.61 4.39 18.42
C ARG A 134 -20.11 4.13 18.34
N LEU A 135 -19.69 3.44 17.28
CA LEU A 135 -18.30 3.05 17.07
C LEU A 135 -17.44 4.19 16.53
N LYS A 136 -18.02 5.32 16.16
CA LYS A 136 -17.32 6.52 15.68
C LYS A 136 -16.26 7.01 16.68
N LYS A 137 -16.57 7.01 17.98
CA LYS A 137 -15.62 7.43 19.02
C LYS A 137 -14.46 6.45 19.13
N LEU A 138 -14.77 5.15 19.13
CA LEU A 138 -13.75 4.10 19.17
C LEU A 138 -12.84 4.18 17.93
N TYR A 139 -13.42 4.41 16.75
CA TYR A 139 -12.69 4.62 15.53
C TYR A 139 -11.68 5.77 15.66
N ASP A 140 -12.09 6.91 16.20
CA ASP A 140 -11.21 8.08 16.36
C ASP A 140 -10.05 7.80 17.31
N GLU A 141 -10.34 7.16 18.44
CA GLU A 141 -9.33 6.74 19.40
C GLU A 141 -8.33 5.77 18.76
N GLN A 142 -8.83 4.80 17.98
CA GLN A 142 -7.98 3.86 17.27
C GLN A 142 -7.24 4.51 16.11
N PHE A 143 -7.77 5.54 15.46
CA PHE A 143 -7.09 6.29 14.40
C PHE A 143 -5.88 7.05 14.94
N GLU A 144 -6.02 7.74 16.08
CA GLU A 144 -4.88 8.42 16.72
C GLU A 144 -3.80 7.44 17.20
N LYS A 145 -4.21 6.26 17.72
CA LYS A 145 -3.26 5.17 18.01
C LYS A 145 -2.60 4.64 16.72
N GLY A 146 -3.40 4.48 15.67
CA GLY A 146 -3.01 3.98 14.37
C GLY A 146 -1.95 4.83 13.69
N LYS A 147 -1.97 6.16 13.87
CA LYS A 147 -0.90 7.05 13.36
C LYS A 147 0.46 6.66 13.93
N LYS A 148 0.54 6.42 15.25
CA LYS A 148 1.79 6.04 15.92
C LYS A 148 2.26 4.67 15.44
N VAL A 149 1.35 3.69 15.38
CA VAL A 149 1.65 2.33 14.92
C VAL A 149 2.12 2.34 13.46
N ALA A 150 1.43 3.06 12.58
CA ALA A 150 1.82 3.18 11.18
C ALA A 150 3.18 3.87 11.02
N GLU A 151 3.46 4.92 11.79
CA GLU A 151 4.74 5.60 11.76
C GLU A 151 5.89 4.70 12.25
N GLU A 152 5.65 3.88 13.28
CA GLU A 152 6.62 2.91 13.76
C GLU A 152 6.85 1.76 12.77
N LEU A 153 5.78 1.17 12.23
CA LEU A 153 5.88 0.15 11.18
C LEU A 153 6.63 0.67 9.95
N ARG A 154 6.45 1.94 9.60
CA ARG A 154 7.20 2.59 8.51
C ARG A 154 8.69 2.63 8.82
N LYS A 155 9.07 3.07 10.01
CA LYS A 155 10.48 3.11 10.45
C LYS A 155 11.09 1.71 10.43
N GLN A 156 10.35 0.70 10.89
CA GLN A 156 10.78 -0.71 10.83
C GLN A 156 10.95 -1.19 9.38
N GLN A 157 10.03 -0.87 8.47
CA GLN A 157 10.13 -1.20 7.05
C GLN A 157 11.31 -0.50 6.38
N GLU A 158 11.55 0.77 6.68
CA GLU A 158 12.68 1.53 6.16
C GLU A 158 14.02 0.95 6.65
N ALA A 159 14.13 0.61 7.93
CA ALA A 159 15.30 -0.05 8.50
C ALA A 159 15.54 -1.44 7.87
N LYS A 160 14.48 -2.24 7.69
CA LYS A 160 14.57 -3.54 7.00
C LYS A 160 15.01 -3.39 5.55
N ARG A 161 14.51 -2.38 4.82
CA ARG A 161 14.94 -2.09 3.44
C ARG A 161 16.40 -1.68 3.36
N LYS A 162 16.88 -0.84 4.28
CA LYS A 162 18.29 -0.45 4.39
C LYS A 162 19.18 -1.65 4.68
N ALA A 163 18.82 -2.47 5.67
CA ALA A 163 19.53 -3.70 5.99
C ALA A 163 19.53 -4.71 4.83
N ALA A 164 18.43 -4.83 4.09
CA ALA A 164 18.35 -5.69 2.90
C ALA A 164 19.18 -5.15 1.71
N GLN A 165 19.32 -3.82 1.58
CA GLN A 165 20.22 -3.20 0.61
C GLN A 165 21.70 -3.34 0.98
N GLU A 166 22.03 -3.35 2.27
CA GLU A 166 23.38 -3.58 2.79
C GLU A 166 23.79 -5.06 2.78
N ALA A 167 22.82 -5.99 2.87
CA ALA A 167 23.04 -7.44 2.83
C ALA A 167 22.86 -8.06 1.44
N ALA A 168 22.32 -7.31 0.47
CA ALA A 168 22.29 -7.75 -0.91
C ALA A 168 23.73 -7.72 -1.46
N PRO A 169 24.21 -8.78 -2.16
CA PRO A 169 25.38 -8.61 -3.00
C PRO A 169 25.05 -7.47 -3.95
N VAL A 170 25.99 -6.52 -4.07
CA VAL A 170 25.95 -5.40 -5.01
C VAL A 170 25.19 -5.86 -6.26
N PRO A 171 24.03 -5.27 -6.61
CA PRO A 171 23.56 -5.40 -7.97
C PRO A 171 24.68 -4.81 -8.79
N THR A 172 25.41 -5.64 -9.53
CA THR A 172 26.21 -5.21 -10.66
C THR A 172 25.24 -4.54 -11.63
N THR A 173 24.91 -3.31 -11.32
CA THR A 173 24.43 -2.30 -12.23
C THR A 173 25.74 -1.72 -12.77
N PRO A 174 26.09 -1.95 -14.05
CA PRO A 174 27.19 -1.22 -14.66
C PRO A 174 26.91 0.27 -14.46
N GLY A 175 27.83 0.93 -13.75
CA GLY A 175 27.65 2.27 -13.25
C GLY A 175 27.47 3.32 -14.35
N GLU A 176 26.76 4.39 -13.99
CA GLU A 176 27.17 5.71 -14.42
C GLU A 176 28.51 6.02 -13.74
N THR A 177 29.61 5.78 -14.45
CA THR A 177 30.85 6.52 -14.25
C THR A 177 31.17 7.24 -15.54
N SER A 178 31.02 8.56 -15.48
CA SER A 178 31.79 9.49 -16.28
C SER A 178 33.28 9.15 -16.08
N ASP A 179 33.90 8.50 -17.06
CA ASP A 179 35.34 8.54 -17.29
C ASP A 179 35.62 8.02 -18.72
N GLU A 180 36.69 8.56 -19.27
CA GLU A 180 37.07 8.54 -20.69
C GLU A 180 37.36 7.13 -21.25
N ASN A 181 37.05 6.97 -22.54
CA ASN A 181 37.28 5.85 -23.47
C ASN A 181 36.20 4.73 -23.54
N PRO A 182 35.56 4.53 -24.71
CA PRO A 182 34.63 3.43 -24.90
C PRO A 182 35.40 2.13 -25.15
N ASP A 183 35.23 1.16 -24.25
CA ASP A 183 35.58 -0.24 -24.52
C ASP A 183 34.65 -0.79 -25.63
N PRO A 184 35.18 -1.31 -26.76
CA PRO A 184 34.40 -1.74 -27.93
C PRO A 184 33.34 -2.80 -27.63
N THR A 185 33.51 -3.59 -26.56
CA THR A 185 32.56 -4.63 -26.14
C THR A 185 31.21 -4.05 -25.69
N THR A 186 31.23 -2.94 -24.97
CA THR A 186 30.02 -2.32 -24.39
C THR A 186 29.15 -1.63 -25.43
N VAL A 187 29.76 -1.15 -26.52
CA VAL A 187 29.04 -0.52 -27.65
C VAL A 187 28.27 -1.58 -28.44
N VAL A 188 28.88 -2.75 -28.65
CA VAL A 188 28.27 -3.86 -29.40
C VAL A 188 27.03 -4.40 -28.68
N ASP A 189 27.05 -4.48 -27.34
CA ASP A 189 25.90 -4.95 -26.57
C ASP A 189 24.72 -3.95 -26.61
N LYS A 190 25.00 -2.65 -26.49
CA LYS A 190 23.98 -1.60 -26.64
C LYS A 190 23.37 -1.55 -28.05
N LEU A 191 24.15 -1.89 -29.09
CA LEU A 191 23.66 -1.96 -30.47
C LEU A 191 22.72 -3.16 -30.69
N LYS A 192 22.96 -4.29 -30.02
CA LYS A 192 22.07 -5.45 -30.08
C LYS A 192 20.72 -5.15 -29.43
N GLU A 193 20.73 -4.51 -28.26
CA GLU A 193 19.52 -4.12 -27.53
C GLU A 193 18.66 -3.13 -28.35
N LEU A 194 19.29 -2.14 -28.99
CA LEU A 194 18.58 -1.24 -29.91
C LEU A 194 17.97 -1.98 -31.11
N ALA A 195 18.65 -3.02 -31.63
CA ALA A 195 18.13 -3.79 -32.76
C ALA A 195 16.92 -4.65 -32.37
N GLU A 196 16.88 -5.14 -31.12
CA GLU A 196 15.72 -5.83 -30.56
C GLU A 196 14.54 -4.88 -30.37
N LEU A 197 14.76 -3.69 -29.82
CA LEU A 197 13.72 -2.67 -29.64
C LEU A 197 13.10 -2.21 -30.98
N LYS A 198 13.92 -2.13 -32.03
CA LYS A 198 13.44 -1.87 -33.40
C LYS A 198 12.59 -3.03 -33.92
N LYS A 199 13.05 -4.27 -33.72
CA LYS A 199 12.34 -5.48 -34.16
C LYS A 199 10.99 -5.64 -33.45
N GLU A 200 10.89 -5.21 -32.20
CA GLU A 200 9.66 -5.19 -31.40
C GLU A 200 8.75 -3.98 -31.73
N GLY A 201 9.19 -3.06 -32.58
CA GLY A 201 8.42 -1.88 -32.99
C GLY A 201 8.29 -0.83 -31.89
N ILE A 202 9.13 -0.90 -30.85
CA ILE A 202 9.16 0.06 -29.73
C ILE A 202 9.80 1.38 -30.16
N ILE A 203 10.77 1.30 -31.07
CA ILE A 203 11.45 2.47 -31.65
C ILE A 203 11.33 2.46 -33.17
N SER A 204 11.26 3.65 -33.76
CA SER A 204 11.23 3.84 -35.21
C SER A 204 12.62 3.68 -35.86
N ASP A 205 12.64 3.45 -37.17
CA ASP A 205 13.88 3.35 -37.96
C ASP A 205 14.78 4.59 -37.83
N GLU A 206 14.17 5.77 -37.72
CA GLU A 206 14.87 7.05 -37.58
C GLU A 206 15.50 7.21 -36.18
N GLU A 207 14.81 6.75 -35.13
CA GLU A 207 15.30 6.78 -33.75
C GLU A 207 16.44 5.79 -33.52
N PHE A 208 16.35 4.61 -34.15
CA PHE A 208 17.41 3.61 -34.12
C PHE A 208 18.72 4.16 -34.73
N GLU A 209 18.66 4.77 -35.91
CA GLU A 209 19.85 5.32 -36.56
C GLU A 209 20.48 6.49 -35.78
N LYS A 210 19.65 7.33 -35.15
CA LYS A 210 20.12 8.43 -34.31
C LYS A 210 20.87 7.93 -33.06
N MET A 211 20.36 6.87 -32.41
CA MET A 211 20.99 6.30 -31.22
C MET A 211 22.24 5.47 -31.56
N LYS A 212 22.22 4.76 -32.69
CA LYS A 212 23.39 4.05 -33.23
C LYS A 212 24.57 4.98 -33.51
N LYS A 213 24.34 6.11 -34.20
CA LYS A 213 25.39 7.12 -34.45
C LYS A 213 25.98 7.67 -33.15
N LYS A 214 25.12 8.00 -32.19
CA LYS A 214 25.53 8.49 -30.87
C LYS A 214 26.36 7.48 -30.08
N LEU A 215 26.15 6.18 -30.28
CA LEU A 215 26.89 5.10 -29.62
C LEU A 215 28.23 4.77 -30.28
N ILE A 216 28.33 4.93 -31.61
CA ILE A 216 29.55 4.64 -32.37
C ILE A 216 30.52 5.84 -32.38
N GLY A 217 30.07 7.01 -31.93
CA GLY A 217 30.94 8.18 -31.72
C GLY A 217 31.34 8.89 -33.01
N GLU A 218 30.45 8.92 -34.02
CA GLU A 218 30.55 9.77 -35.21
C GLU A 218 29.49 10.89 -35.21
#